data_AF-A0A2E3GYZ6-F1
#
_entry.id   AF-A0A2E3GYZ6-F1
#
_cell.length_a   1.000
_cell.length_b   1.000
_cell.length_c   1.000
_cell.angle_alpha   90.00
_cell.angle_beta   90.00
_cell.angle_gamma   90.00
#
_symmetry.space_group_name_H-M   'P 1'
#
loop_
_entity.id
_entity.type
_entity.pdbx_description
1 polymer ?
#
loop_
_entity_poly.entity_id
_entity_poly.type
_entity_poly.pdbx_seq_one_letter_code
_entity_poly.pdbx_strand_id
1 'polypeptide(L)'
;MAITPGDDIETKTGEPLPRGNWLDRTGNITRAVMNYFNGKDRLAGEIVSGVNRNRANIVQLETDYQAADGAVSSAYIAADAVVASDASSARATLETTLRAEYQAADSAIEGDVATNTAAITTEATARADGDSANATLISSTEARISAGSSGVENPKFDAAVSSSLPTGWDNWIAPGSTALAPRESGTGYCTRQVVAGGNNGGWRQQVNGLASEGVYTLRARIQRLLGSLTPAGVLLQWYDSGGGSLGTATIAFGTEADASGLVSTLGTGERVFEKVLTAPTSTSYALLYAMNQFSFFGSTAGGNTINWHELDLVPSSNTEAKTFILQDAFIGSDGLAIAKLTLEAAAGGGNPARIGLRDSSGGSSIALVAEQIFFGSETVFEDTYNTLYTEDGGGYRLRILGPFPASGDLVIWYGADSVALNSETKTNGVFALATDGKVYFGSNDLSNEVGGMSLAMTGGFYSGASGSGKLTGNLNCTATNTTGTVSYLWTCSDPAVSFTAPTSATTKAQRDITSTVTAVARCLVTDSSGSKEGSAQARWTVI
;
A
#
# COMPACT_ATOMS: atom_id res chain seq x y z
N MET A 1 -122.69 -66.87 18.70
CA MET A 1 -121.79 -67.60 19.62
C MET A 1 -122.45 -67.59 20.99
N ALA A 2 -122.93 -68.74 21.47
CA ALA A 2 -123.62 -68.84 22.75
C ALA A 2 -122.58 -68.88 23.88
N ILE A 3 -122.69 -67.97 24.86
CA ILE A 3 -121.83 -67.93 26.06
C ILE A 3 -122.64 -68.51 27.21
N THR A 4 -122.10 -69.54 27.86
CA THR A 4 -122.74 -70.29 28.95
C THR A 4 -122.54 -69.57 30.28
N PRO A 5 -123.51 -69.57 31.23
CA PRO A 5 -123.32 -68.95 32.54
C PRO A 5 -122.34 -69.79 33.37
N GLY A 6 -121.13 -69.28 33.60
CA GLY A 6 -120.08 -69.97 34.37
C GLY A 6 -118.67 -69.77 33.84
N ASP A 7 -118.50 -69.23 32.63
CA ASP A 7 -117.19 -68.87 32.12
C ASP A 7 -116.75 -67.54 32.75
N ASP A 8 -115.87 -67.64 33.75
CA ASP A 8 -115.06 -66.50 34.20
C ASP A 8 -114.18 -66.08 33.03
N ILE A 9 -114.67 -65.14 32.23
CA ILE A 9 -113.88 -64.42 31.24
C ILE A 9 -112.95 -63.51 32.05
N GLU A 10 -111.86 -64.08 32.57
CA GLU A 10 -110.75 -63.29 33.08
C GLU A 10 -110.18 -62.51 31.91
N THR A 11 -110.19 -61.19 32.05
CA THR A 11 -109.42 -60.34 31.16
C THR A 11 -107.94 -60.75 31.28
N LYS A 12 -107.17 -60.74 30.18
CA LYS A 12 -105.73 -61.06 30.19
C LYS A 12 -104.90 -60.18 31.16
N THR A 13 -105.51 -59.16 31.76
CA THR A 13 -104.94 -58.27 32.77
C THR A 13 -105.25 -58.68 34.22
N GLY A 14 -105.98 -59.79 34.46
CA GLY A 14 -106.34 -60.26 35.80
C GLY A 14 -107.35 -59.37 36.54
N GLU A 15 -108.02 -58.45 35.83
CA GLU A 15 -109.01 -57.55 36.43
C GLU A 15 -110.44 -58.10 36.22
N PRO A 16 -111.28 -58.11 37.28
CA PRO A 16 -112.63 -58.66 37.21
C PRO A 16 -113.54 -57.78 36.35
N LEU A 17 -114.25 -58.40 35.42
CA LEU A 17 -115.29 -57.73 34.63
C LEU A 17 -116.45 -57.27 35.54
N PRO A 18 -117.18 -56.21 35.16
CA PRO A 18 -118.36 -55.77 35.89
C PRO A 18 -119.37 -56.92 36.07
N ARG A 19 -119.70 -57.27 37.33
CA ARG A 19 -120.67 -58.34 37.64
C ARG A 19 -122.10 -57.85 37.38
N GLY A 20 -122.88 -58.62 36.61
CA GLY A 20 -124.29 -58.34 36.28
C GLY A 20 -124.60 -58.46 34.78
N ASN A 21 -125.85 -58.20 34.36
CA ASN A 21 -126.23 -58.20 32.95
C ASN A 21 -125.57 -57.02 32.21
N TRP A 22 -124.91 -57.30 31.09
CA TRP A 22 -124.18 -56.29 30.30
C TRP A 22 -125.11 -55.41 29.48
N LEU A 23 -126.32 -55.91 29.23
CA LEU A 23 -127.39 -55.23 28.54
C LEU A 23 -128.53 -54.99 29.53
N ASP A 24 -129.14 -53.81 29.48
CA ASP A 24 -130.38 -53.54 30.18
C ASP A 24 -131.56 -54.25 29.48
N ARG A 25 -132.77 -54.10 30.03
CA ARG A 25 -133.98 -54.72 29.48
C ARG A 25 -134.39 -54.21 28.08
N THR A 26 -133.72 -53.18 27.56
CA THR A 26 -133.95 -52.61 26.23
C THR A 26 -132.86 -52.98 25.22
N GLY A 27 -131.88 -53.79 25.63
CA GLY A 27 -130.76 -54.22 24.77
C GLY A 27 -129.62 -53.19 24.69
N ASN A 28 -129.61 -52.16 25.54
CA ASN A 28 -128.55 -51.16 25.60
C ASN A 28 -127.50 -51.51 26.66
N ILE A 29 -126.26 -51.10 26.46
CA ILE A 29 -125.15 -51.39 27.40
C ILE A 29 -125.44 -50.72 28.77
N THR A 30 -125.30 -51.49 29.85
CA THR A 30 -125.55 -50.97 31.20
C THR A 30 -124.50 -49.94 31.62
N ARG A 31 -124.92 -48.98 32.46
CA ARG A 31 -124.07 -47.87 32.94
C ARG A 31 -122.79 -48.35 33.65
N ALA A 32 -122.84 -49.49 34.32
CA ALA A 32 -121.68 -50.09 34.99
C ALA A 32 -120.62 -50.58 33.98
N VAL A 33 -121.05 -51.21 32.88
CA VAL A 33 -120.17 -51.66 31.79
C VAL A 33 -119.59 -50.47 31.02
N MET A 34 -120.40 -49.45 30.72
CA MET A 34 -119.93 -48.19 30.13
C MET A 34 -118.88 -47.48 31.00
N ASN A 35 -119.12 -47.36 32.31
CA ASN A 35 -118.16 -46.73 33.22
C ASN A 35 -116.84 -47.51 33.33
N TYR A 36 -116.88 -48.83 33.25
CA TYR A 36 -115.68 -49.68 33.24
C TYR A 36 -114.83 -49.43 32.00
N PHE A 37 -115.43 -49.50 30.80
CA PHE A 37 -114.69 -49.23 29.55
C PHE A 37 -114.18 -47.79 29.50
N ASN A 38 -114.98 -46.79 29.90
CA ASN A 38 -114.54 -45.40 30.00
C ASN A 38 -113.37 -45.23 30.99
N GLY A 39 -113.38 -45.96 32.11
CA GLY A 39 -112.28 -45.98 33.08
C GLY A 39 -111.01 -46.60 32.50
N LYS A 40 -111.14 -47.67 31.73
CA LYS A 40 -110.02 -48.32 31.02
C LYS A 40 -109.43 -47.44 29.93
N ASP A 41 -110.27 -46.77 29.15
CA ASP A 41 -109.82 -45.82 28.13
C ASP A 41 -109.10 -44.63 28.76
N ARG A 42 -109.57 -44.13 29.91
CA ARG A 42 -108.88 -43.09 30.67
C ARG A 42 -107.51 -43.55 31.16
N LEU A 43 -107.42 -44.76 31.73
CA LEU A 43 -106.17 -45.33 32.25
C LEU A 43 -105.17 -45.60 31.12
N ALA A 44 -105.64 -46.11 29.98
CA ALA A 44 -104.84 -46.25 28.77
C ALA A 44 -104.36 -44.89 28.25
N GLY A 45 -105.21 -43.87 28.25
CA GLY A 45 -104.85 -42.49 27.92
C GLY A 45 -103.78 -41.90 28.84
N GLU A 46 -103.86 -42.17 30.15
CA GLU A 46 -102.86 -41.76 31.15
C GLU A 46 -101.51 -42.46 30.93
N ILE A 47 -101.51 -43.78 30.66
CA ILE A 47 -100.29 -44.54 30.32
C ILE A 47 -99.65 -43.99 29.04
N VAL A 48 -100.43 -43.82 27.98
CA VAL A 48 -99.93 -43.28 26.70
C VAL A 48 -99.39 -41.87 26.88
N SER A 49 -100.06 -41.02 27.67
CA SER A 49 -99.56 -39.69 28.03
C SER A 49 -98.22 -39.77 28.78
N GLY A 50 -98.09 -40.68 29.75
CA GLY A 50 -96.85 -40.89 30.50
C GLY A 50 -95.71 -41.38 29.61
N VAL A 51 -95.97 -42.35 28.72
CA VAL A 51 -95.00 -42.85 27.74
C VAL A 51 -94.54 -41.73 26.80
N ASN A 52 -95.48 -40.93 26.29
CA ASN A 52 -95.15 -39.78 25.43
C ASN A 52 -94.31 -38.73 26.16
N ARG A 53 -94.59 -38.49 27.45
CA ARG A 53 -93.80 -37.59 28.30
C ARG A 53 -92.39 -38.11 28.55
N ASN A 54 -92.25 -39.39 28.86
CA ASN A 54 -90.94 -40.05 29.01
C ASN A 54 -90.14 -40.00 27.70
N ARG A 55 -90.80 -40.26 26.56
CA ARG A 55 -90.18 -40.13 25.24
C ARG A 55 -89.67 -38.71 25.01
N ALA A 56 -90.47 -37.69 25.30
CA ALA A 56 -90.06 -36.30 25.18
C ALA A 56 -88.86 -35.98 26.09
N ASN A 57 -88.87 -36.47 27.34
CA ASN A 57 -87.75 -36.28 28.27
C ASN A 57 -86.46 -36.96 27.78
N ILE A 58 -86.55 -38.16 27.19
CA ILE A 58 -85.38 -38.87 26.62
C ILE A 58 -84.79 -38.07 25.45
N VAL A 59 -85.64 -37.59 24.53
CA VAL A 59 -85.20 -36.75 23.40
C VAL A 59 -84.55 -35.46 23.89
N GLN A 60 -85.09 -34.84 24.95
CA GLN A 60 -84.46 -33.67 25.56
C GLN A 60 -83.11 -34.02 26.17
N LEU A 61 -82.99 -35.14 26.88
CA LEU A 61 -81.71 -35.59 27.45
C LEU A 61 -80.65 -35.85 26.38
N GLU A 62 -81.02 -36.47 25.26
CA GLU A 62 -80.12 -36.68 24.11
C GLU A 62 -79.66 -35.35 23.51
N THR A 63 -80.58 -34.39 23.41
CA THR A 63 -80.27 -33.04 22.92
C THR A 63 -79.30 -32.31 23.85
N ASP A 64 -79.54 -32.36 25.16
CA ASP A 64 -78.70 -31.74 26.18
C ASP A 64 -77.31 -32.40 26.23
N TYR A 65 -77.25 -33.74 26.09
CA TYR A 65 -75.99 -34.48 26.02
C TYR A 65 -75.17 -34.08 24.79
N GLN A 66 -75.79 -34.02 23.61
CA GLN A 66 -75.09 -33.57 22.39
C GLN A 66 -74.60 -32.13 22.50
N ALA A 67 -75.38 -31.25 23.12
CA ALA A 67 -74.95 -29.87 23.38
C ALA A 67 -73.76 -29.81 24.35
N ALA A 68 -73.79 -30.61 25.43
CA ALA A 68 -72.69 -30.69 26.39
C ALA A 68 -71.42 -31.29 25.78
N ASP A 69 -71.53 -32.37 25.02
CA ASP A 69 -70.42 -33.02 24.31
C ASP A 69 -69.79 -32.07 23.28
N GLY A 70 -70.62 -31.33 22.54
CA GLY A 70 -70.18 -30.28 21.63
C GLY A 70 -69.45 -29.14 22.35
N ALA A 71 -69.93 -28.72 23.52
CA ALA A 71 -69.27 -27.70 24.34
C ALA A 71 -67.92 -28.16 24.90
N VAL A 72 -67.83 -29.40 25.40
CA VAL A 72 -66.58 -29.99 25.90
C VAL A 72 -65.56 -30.16 24.77
N SER A 73 -65.98 -30.66 23.62
CA SER A 73 -65.12 -30.79 22.43
C SER A 73 -64.57 -29.43 21.99
N SER A 74 -65.43 -28.41 21.97
CA SER A 74 -65.02 -27.04 21.63
C SER A 74 -64.03 -26.46 22.65
N ALA A 75 -64.22 -26.73 23.94
CA ALA A 75 -63.30 -26.31 24.99
C ALA A 75 -61.93 -26.98 24.87
N TYR A 76 -61.88 -28.27 24.54
CA TYR A 76 -60.63 -28.99 24.28
C TYR A 76 -59.88 -28.42 23.08
N ILE A 77 -60.57 -28.17 21.96
CA ILE A 77 -59.97 -27.56 20.77
C ILE A 77 -59.39 -26.18 21.10
N ALA A 78 -60.13 -25.37 21.87
CA ALA A 78 -59.66 -24.06 22.30
C ALA A 78 -58.42 -24.14 23.21
N ALA A 79 -58.40 -25.08 24.17
CA ALA A 79 -57.26 -25.28 25.05
C ALA A 79 -56.01 -25.76 24.29
N ASP A 80 -56.17 -26.69 23.35
CA ASP A 80 -55.07 -27.20 22.52
C ASP A 80 -54.49 -26.08 21.62
N ALA A 81 -55.34 -25.23 21.07
CA ALA A 81 -54.93 -24.05 20.31
C ALA A 81 -54.11 -23.06 21.17
N VAL A 82 -54.51 -22.83 22.43
CA VAL A 82 -53.74 -22.00 23.38
C VAL A 82 -52.38 -22.62 23.68
N VAL A 83 -52.33 -23.92 24.00
CA VAL A 83 -51.06 -24.62 24.28
C VAL A 83 -50.11 -24.58 23.07
N ALA A 84 -50.63 -24.79 21.86
CA ALA A 84 -49.82 -24.71 20.64
C ALA A 84 -49.30 -23.28 20.39
N SER A 85 -50.11 -22.25 20.68
CA SER A 85 -49.72 -20.84 20.56
C SER A 85 -48.64 -20.47 21.57
N ASP A 86 -48.79 -20.88 22.84
CA ASP A 86 -47.81 -20.63 23.90
C ASP A 86 -46.49 -21.34 23.61
N ALA A 87 -46.53 -22.60 23.15
CA ALA A 87 -45.34 -23.35 22.77
C ALA A 87 -44.59 -22.69 21.59
N SER A 88 -45.33 -22.21 20.59
CA SER A 88 -44.75 -21.49 19.45
C SER A 88 -44.10 -20.17 19.87
N SER A 89 -44.76 -19.43 20.76
CA SER A 89 -44.26 -18.17 21.30
C SER A 89 -42.99 -18.39 22.15
N ALA A 90 -43.01 -19.37 23.05
CA ALA A 90 -41.85 -19.73 23.87
C ALA A 90 -40.65 -20.16 23.00
N ARG A 91 -40.89 -20.92 21.93
CA ARG A 91 -39.84 -21.33 20.99
C ARG A 91 -39.24 -20.14 20.24
N ALA A 92 -40.08 -19.19 19.79
CA ALA A 92 -39.62 -17.97 19.13
C ALA A 92 -38.79 -17.07 20.07
N THR A 93 -39.21 -16.95 21.33
CA THR A 93 -38.43 -16.24 22.36
C THR A 93 -37.08 -16.92 22.58
N LEU A 94 -37.05 -18.24 22.77
CA LEU A 94 -35.82 -19.00 22.97
C LEU A 94 -34.85 -18.85 21.80
N GLU A 95 -35.35 -18.94 20.55
CA GLU A 95 -34.53 -18.77 19.35
C GLU A 95 -33.92 -17.35 19.28
N THR A 96 -34.71 -16.33 19.63
CA THR A 96 -34.25 -14.94 19.64
C THR A 96 -33.18 -14.73 20.70
N THR A 97 -33.37 -15.27 21.92
CA THR A 97 -32.38 -15.18 23.00
C THR A 97 -31.08 -15.89 22.64
N LEU A 98 -31.15 -17.13 22.13
CA LEU A 98 -29.95 -17.88 21.72
C LEU A 98 -29.18 -17.16 20.62
N ARG A 99 -29.87 -16.61 19.61
CA ARG A 99 -29.21 -15.84 18.54
C ARG A 99 -28.48 -14.62 19.09
N ALA A 100 -29.10 -13.89 20.03
CA ALA A 100 -28.47 -12.72 20.65
C ALA A 100 -27.25 -13.11 21.51
N GLU A 101 -27.35 -14.18 22.29
CA GLU A 101 -26.22 -14.68 23.09
C GLU A 101 -25.05 -15.16 22.23
N TYR A 102 -25.31 -15.90 21.15
CA TYR A 102 -24.27 -16.31 20.21
C TYR A 102 -23.61 -15.12 19.52
N GLN A 103 -24.39 -14.12 19.07
CA GLN A 103 -23.83 -12.92 18.46
C GLN A 103 -22.96 -12.11 19.44
N ALA A 104 -23.36 -12.04 20.71
CA ALA A 104 -22.57 -11.38 21.74
C ALA A 104 -21.27 -12.15 22.03
N ALA A 105 -21.32 -13.48 22.08
CA ALA A 105 -20.14 -14.32 22.27
C ALA A 105 -19.17 -14.23 21.08
N ASP A 106 -19.67 -14.30 19.84
CA ASP A 106 -18.86 -14.14 18.63
C ASP A 106 -18.18 -12.76 18.60
N SER A 107 -18.93 -11.69 18.90
CA SER A 107 -18.36 -10.33 18.97
C SER A 107 -17.26 -10.20 20.02
N ALA A 108 -17.41 -10.87 21.17
CA ALA A 108 -16.37 -10.88 22.21
C ALA A 108 -15.11 -11.62 21.75
N ILE A 109 -15.27 -12.79 21.13
CA ILE A 109 -14.16 -13.58 20.57
C ILE A 109 -13.44 -12.80 19.46
N GLU A 110 -14.17 -12.13 18.56
CA GLU A 110 -13.58 -11.28 17.53
C GLU A 110 -12.74 -10.13 18.14
N GLY A 111 -13.23 -9.52 19.22
CA GLY A 111 -12.49 -8.50 19.97
C GLY A 111 -11.19 -9.02 20.58
N ASP A 112 -11.22 -10.21 21.18
CA ASP A 112 -10.03 -10.87 21.75
C ASP A 112 -9.02 -11.26 20.65
N VAL A 113 -9.49 -11.77 19.51
CA VAL A 113 -8.64 -12.10 18.35
C VAL A 113 -7.96 -10.85 17.79
N ALA A 114 -8.70 -9.74 17.66
CA ALA A 114 -8.13 -8.47 17.21
C ALA A 114 -7.06 -7.95 18.18
N THR A 115 -7.33 -8.03 19.49
CA THR A 115 -6.38 -7.63 20.55
C THR A 115 -5.11 -8.48 20.52
N ASN A 116 -5.25 -9.80 20.43
CA ASN A 116 -4.11 -10.73 20.35
C ASN A 116 -3.29 -10.52 19.07
N THR A 117 -3.95 -10.25 17.93
CA THR A 117 -3.27 -9.96 16.66
C THR A 117 -2.41 -8.69 16.76
N ALA A 118 -2.92 -7.65 17.41
CA ALA A 118 -2.16 -6.41 17.66
C ALA A 118 -0.97 -6.64 18.59
N ALA A 119 -1.14 -7.44 19.66
CA ALA A 119 -0.07 -7.79 20.58
C ALA A 119 1.05 -8.59 19.90
N ILE A 120 0.68 -9.58 19.07
CA ILE A 120 1.64 -10.39 18.27
C ILE A 120 2.43 -9.50 17.32
N THR A 121 1.75 -8.57 16.63
CA THR A 121 2.41 -7.65 15.71
C THR A 121 3.41 -6.75 16.45
N THR A 122 3.02 -6.23 17.62
CA THR A 122 3.89 -5.40 18.47
C THR A 122 5.14 -6.16 18.93
N GLU A 123 4.97 -7.40 19.41
CA GLU A 123 6.09 -8.27 19.81
C GLU A 123 7.01 -8.60 18.63
N ALA A 124 6.45 -8.86 17.43
CA ALA A 124 7.24 -9.12 16.24
C ALA A 124 8.11 -7.92 15.85
N THR A 125 7.57 -6.70 15.93
CA THR A 125 8.36 -5.46 15.72
C THR A 125 9.44 -5.32 16.78
N ALA A 126 9.11 -5.51 18.07
CA ALA A 126 10.10 -5.42 19.15
C ALA A 126 11.25 -6.43 18.99
N ARG A 127 10.97 -7.64 18.49
CA ARG A 127 12.00 -8.64 18.16
C ARG A 127 12.85 -8.21 16.97
N ALA A 128 12.24 -7.70 15.90
CA ALA A 128 12.98 -7.21 14.74
C ALA A 128 13.91 -6.04 15.11
N ASP A 129 13.46 -5.14 15.98
CA ASP A 129 14.28 -4.05 16.52
C ASP A 129 15.43 -4.59 17.37
N GLY A 130 15.16 -5.58 18.24
CA GLY A 130 16.17 -6.26 19.05
C GLY A 130 17.22 -6.98 18.21
N ASP A 131 16.80 -7.70 17.17
CA ASP A 131 17.69 -8.41 16.24
C ASP A 131 18.56 -7.42 15.45
N SER A 132 17.98 -6.30 15.01
CA SER A 132 18.70 -5.23 14.32
C SER A 132 19.74 -4.55 15.23
N ALA A 133 19.39 -4.30 16.48
CA ALA A 133 20.31 -3.76 17.48
C ALA A 133 21.45 -4.75 17.78
N ASN A 134 21.14 -6.05 17.90
CA ASN A 134 22.14 -7.09 18.14
C ASN A 134 23.08 -7.28 16.94
N ALA A 135 22.55 -7.25 15.71
CA ALA A 135 23.36 -7.27 14.48
C ALA A 135 24.32 -6.08 14.43
N THR A 136 23.85 -4.89 14.78
CA THR A 136 24.68 -3.68 14.87
C THR A 136 25.79 -3.83 15.92
N LEU A 137 25.47 -4.36 17.11
CA LEU A 137 26.46 -4.63 18.15
C LEU A 137 27.52 -5.63 17.70
N ILE A 138 27.11 -6.73 17.06
CA ILE A 138 28.01 -7.74 16.51
C ILE A 138 28.92 -7.09 15.46
N SER A 139 28.37 -6.40 14.46
CA SER A 139 29.16 -5.71 13.44
C SER A 139 30.13 -4.68 14.03
N SER A 140 29.71 -3.92 15.04
CA SER A 140 30.60 -2.96 15.72
C SER A 140 31.72 -3.66 16.49
N THR A 141 31.45 -4.83 17.06
CA THR A 141 32.41 -5.62 17.82
C THR A 141 33.38 -6.31 16.88
N GLU A 142 32.89 -6.91 15.80
CA GLU A 142 33.69 -7.48 14.72
C GLU A 142 34.56 -6.41 14.05
N ALA A 143 34.06 -5.20 13.82
CA ALA A 143 34.86 -4.08 13.34
C ALA A 143 35.98 -3.72 14.31
N ARG A 144 35.71 -3.66 15.61
CA ARG A 144 36.72 -3.38 16.64
C ARG A 144 37.77 -4.48 16.78
N ILE A 145 37.37 -5.75 16.60
CA ILE A 145 38.27 -6.90 16.67
C ILE A 145 39.10 -7.01 15.38
N SER A 146 38.48 -6.80 14.22
CA SER A 146 39.11 -6.90 12.89
C SER A 146 39.99 -5.70 12.56
N ALA A 147 39.72 -4.52 13.14
CA ALA A 147 40.61 -3.37 13.05
C ALA A 147 41.95 -3.57 13.77
N GLY A 148 42.17 -4.71 14.45
CA GLY A 148 43.35 -4.92 15.27
C GLY A 148 43.32 -4.02 16.51
N SER A 149 43.74 -4.55 17.65
CA SER A 149 44.10 -3.69 18.78
C SER A 149 45.09 -2.63 18.29
N SER A 150 44.87 -1.36 18.64
CA SER A 150 45.84 -0.27 18.42
C SER A 150 47.27 -0.78 18.62
N GLY A 151 48.14 -0.54 17.63
CA GLY A 151 49.57 -0.87 17.76
C GLY A 151 50.30 0.05 18.74
N VAL A 152 49.63 1.09 19.24
CA VAL A 152 50.15 2.06 20.20
C VAL A 152 49.88 1.53 21.62
N GLU A 153 50.92 1.42 22.44
CA GLU A 153 50.75 1.06 23.85
C GLU A 153 50.31 2.28 24.67
N ASN A 154 49.36 2.09 25.58
CA ASN A 154 48.79 3.16 26.42
C ASN A 154 48.32 4.40 25.62
N PRO A 155 47.51 4.22 24.56
CA PRO A 155 47.14 5.32 23.66
C PRO A 155 46.27 6.37 24.36
N LYS A 156 45.62 6.03 25.48
CA LYS A 156 44.75 6.93 26.26
C LYS A 156 45.46 7.66 27.41
N PHE A 157 46.75 7.38 27.62
CA PHE A 157 47.54 7.99 28.68
C PHE A 157 46.90 7.87 30.08
N ASP A 158 46.16 6.80 30.33
CA ASP A 158 45.42 6.53 31.57
C ASP A 158 46.13 5.54 32.50
N ALA A 159 47.13 4.81 31.98
CA ALA A 159 48.02 3.99 32.79
C ALA A 159 49.04 4.84 33.58
N ALA A 160 49.52 4.29 34.70
CA ALA A 160 50.47 4.96 35.58
C ALA A 160 51.73 5.45 34.82
N VAL A 161 52.24 6.63 35.18
CA VAL A 161 53.54 7.11 34.72
C VAL A 161 54.65 6.45 35.54
N SER A 162 55.54 5.71 34.90
CA SER A 162 56.76 5.23 35.54
C SER A 162 57.90 6.17 35.14
N SER A 163 58.63 6.71 36.10
CA SER A 163 59.86 7.51 35.85
C SER A 163 59.74 8.71 34.89
N SER A 164 58.66 9.51 34.96
CA SER A 164 58.42 10.73 34.14
C SER A 164 58.06 10.52 32.67
N LEU A 165 57.60 9.32 32.29
CA LEU A 165 57.06 9.03 30.96
C LEU A 165 55.75 8.22 31.07
N PRO A 166 54.82 8.34 30.11
CA PRO A 166 53.73 7.38 29.98
C PRO A 166 54.27 5.96 29.79
N THR A 167 53.62 4.96 30.40
CA THR A 167 53.97 3.56 30.17
C THR A 167 53.93 3.22 28.67
N GLY A 168 54.97 2.58 28.15
CA GLY A 168 55.11 2.22 26.74
C GLY A 168 55.68 3.33 25.85
N TRP A 169 55.94 4.53 26.39
CA TRP A 169 56.47 5.66 25.64
C TRP A 169 57.91 5.98 26.04
N ASP A 170 58.72 6.34 25.05
CA ASP A 170 60.09 6.77 25.20
C ASP A 170 60.20 8.30 25.20
N ASN A 171 61.27 8.79 25.81
CA ASN A 171 61.67 10.17 25.66
C ASN A 171 62.25 10.40 24.25
N TRP A 172 61.72 11.37 23.51
CA TRP A 172 62.32 11.80 22.24
C TRP A 172 63.35 12.91 22.47
N ILE A 173 62.91 13.99 23.11
CA ILE A 173 63.74 15.11 23.57
C ILE A 173 63.17 15.52 24.92
N ALA A 174 64.05 15.56 25.93
CA ALA A 174 63.68 15.69 27.34
C ALA A 174 62.66 16.82 27.58
N PRO A 175 61.39 16.49 27.86
CA PRO A 175 60.44 17.50 28.28
C PRO A 175 60.88 18.05 29.63
N GLY A 176 60.53 19.31 29.92
CA GLY A 176 60.87 19.95 31.19
C GLY A 176 60.26 19.20 32.38
N SER A 177 59.02 18.71 32.25
CA SER A 177 58.43 17.75 33.19
C SER A 177 57.24 17.01 32.58
N THR A 178 57.00 15.78 33.06
CA THR A 178 55.83 14.96 32.73
C THR A 178 55.15 14.48 34.01
N ALA A 179 53.82 14.53 34.09
CA ALA A 179 53.08 13.99 35.22
C ALA A 179 51.73 13.43 34.79
N LEU A 180 51.24 12.41 35.50
CA LEU A 180 49.84 12.02 35.42
C LEU A 180 49.00 13.15 36.04
N ALA A 181 47.98 13.60 35.33
CA ALA A 181 47.07 14.63 35.81
C ALA A 181 45.62 14.11 35.69
N PRO A 182 44.72 14.54 36.59
CA PRO A 182 43.29 14.32 36.38
C PRO A 182 42.85 15.10 35.13
N ARG A 183 41.92 14.54 34.36
CA ARG A 183 41.29 15.28 33.27
C ARG A 183 40.51 16.47 33.84
N GLU A 184 40.59 17.63 33.19
CA GLU A 184 39.84 18.82 33.63
C GLU A 184 38.34 18.69 33.34
N SER A 185 37.97 17.82 32.38
CA SER A 185 36.60 17.43 32.07
C SER A 185 36.47 15.90 32.03
N GLY A 186 35.40 15.39 32.64
CA GLY A 186 35.07 13.96 32.65
C GLY A 186 35.78 13.14 33.73
N THR A 187 35.72 11.81 33.59
CA THR A 187 36.37 10.84 34.47
C THR A 187 37.69 10.34 33.85
N GLY A 188 38.68 10.05 34.70
CA GLY A 188 39.95 9.45 34.29
C GLY A 188 41.16 10.39 34.36
N TYR A 189 42.27 9.90 33.82
CA TYR A 189 43.56 10.59 33.84
C TYR A 189 44.01 10.98 32.43
N CYS A 190 44.99 11.86 32.36
CA CYS A 190 45.74 12.24 31.17
C CYS A 190 47.21 12.39 31.55
N THR A 191 48.11 12.41 30.56
CA THR A 191 49.50 12.77 30.84
C THR A 191 49.72 14.24 30.50
N ARG A 192 50.12 15.02 31.49
CA ARG A 192 50.54 16.41 31.33
C ARG A 192 52.01 16.48 30.96
N GLN A 193 52.31 17.21 29.89
CA GLN A 193 53.68 17.53 29.49
C GLN A 193 53.91 19.05 29.61
N VAL A 194 55.06 19.42 30.15
CA VAL A 194 55.53 20.82 30.24
C VAL A 194 56.86 20.93 29.52
N VAL A 195 56.97 21.86 28.58
CA VAL A 195 58.22 22.17 27.87
C VAL A 195 58.53 23.65 28.03
N ALA A 196 59.74 23.94 28.51
CA ALA A 196 60.22 25.31 28.71
C ALA A 196 60.55 25.98 27.37
N GLY A 197 60.30 27.29 27.27
CA GLY A 197 60.60 28.06 26.06
C GLY A 197 62.06 27.94 25.63
N GLY A 198 62.27 27.94 24.31
CA GLY A 198 63.58 27.74 23.67
C GLY A 198 63.97 26.28 23.43
N ASN A 199 63.14 25.31 23.85
CA ASN A 199 63.45 23.88 23.70
C ASN A 199 62.44 23.18 22.77
N ASN A 200 62.89 22.08 22.16
CA ASN A 200 61.97 21.07 21.63
C ASN A 200 61.66 20.08 22.75
N GLY A 201 60.48 19.47 22.73
CA GLY A 201 60.09 18.51 23.76
C GLY A 201 58.89 17.67 23.37
N GLY A 202 58.98 16.38 23.64
CA GLY A 202 57.98 15.40 23.26
C GLY A 202 58.29 13.99 23.73
N TRP A 203 57.31 13.11 23.58
CA TRP A 203 57.48 11.66 23.72
C TRP A 203 57.42 10.99 22.36
N ARG A 204 57.92 9.77 22.28
CA ARG A 204 57.74 8.92 21.10
C ARG A 204 57.42 7.50 21.48
N GLN A 205 56.87 6.75 20.54
CA GLN A 205 56.70 5.31 20.66
C GLN A 205 56.93 4.66 19.30
N GLN A 206 57.52 3.48 19.30
CA GLN A 206 57.58 2.63 18.12
C GLN A 206 56.33 1.77 18.02
N VAL A 207 55.59 1.93 16.93
CA VAL A 207 54.38 1.19 16.60
C VAL A 207 54.77 0.07 15.63
N ASN A 208 54.72 -1.17 16.09
CA ASN A 208 55.11 -2.35 15.32
C ASN A 208 53.90 -3.02 14.64
N GLY A 209 54.17 -3.95 13.71
CA GLY A 209 53.12 -4.79 13.11
C GLY A 209 52.20 -4.04 12.14
N LEU A 210 52.70 -2.94 11.55
CA LEU A 210 51.95 -2.17 10.56
C LEU A 210 52.00 -2.89 9.20
N ALA A 211 50.85 -2.99 8.54
CA ALA A 211 50.73 -3.52 7.19
C ALA A 211 51.24 -2.47 6.18
N SER A 212 52.14 -2.89 5.30
CA SER A 212 52.50 -2.13 4.10
C SER A 212 51.24 -1.75 3.32
N GLU A 213 51.14 -0.49 2.89
CA GLU A 213 49.98 0.04 2.16
C GLU A 213 48.64 -0.02 2.94
N GLY A 214 48.69 -0.33 4.25
CA GLY A 214 47.53 -0.25 5.12
C GLY A 214 47.05 1.19 5.28
N VAL A 215 45.73 1.36 5.40
CA VAL A 215 45.12 2.65 5.75
C VAL A 215 44.99 2.72 7.26
N TYR A 216 45.33 3.88 7.83
CA TYR A 216 45.35 4.12 9.26
C TYR A 216 44.68 5.45 9.59
N THR A 217 44.03 5.53 10.74
CA THR A 217 43.58 6.80 11.33
C THR A 217 44.52 7.18 12.46
N LEU A 218 45.24 8.28 12.27
CA LEU A 218 46.03 8.93 13.30
C LEU A 218 45.12 9.87 14.10
N ARG A 219 44.94 9.61 15.39
CA ARG A 219 44.08 10.39 16.29
C ARG A 219 44.89 11.00 17.42
N ALA A 220 44.65 12.28 17.73
CA ALA A 220 45.21 12.95 18.87
C ALA A 220 44.15 13.74 19.63
N ARG A 221 44.06 13.57 20.94
CA ARG A 221 43.17 14.33 21.82
C ARG A 221 43.99 15.05 22.85
N ILE A 222 43.91 16.38 22.84
CA ILE A 222 44.74 17.24 23.67
C ILE A 222 43.93 18.36 24.30
N GLN A 223 44.48 18.92 25.38
CA GLN A 223 43.99 20.17 25.96
C GLN A 223 45.19 21.08 26.25
N ARG A 224 45.16 22.30 25.70
CA ARG A 224 46.19 23.31 25.96
C ARG A 224 45.92 24.01 27.28
N LEU A 225 46.89 24.01 28.18
CA LEU A 225 46.81 24.71 29.47
C LEU A 225 47.54 26.06 29.45
N LEU A 226 48.74 26.09 28.87
CA LEU A 226 49.59 27.28 28.80
C LEU A 226 50.35 27.27 27.47
N GLY A 227 50.67 28.46 26.93
CA GLY A 227 51.44 28.59 25.69
C GLY A 227 50.56 28.65 24.44
N SER A 228 51.11 28.24 23.30
CA SER A 228 50.45 28.22 21.98
C SER A 228 50.50 26.81 21.38
N LEU A 229 49.47 26.43 20.62
CA LEU A 229 49.49 25.19 19.83
C LEU A 229 50.31 25.30 18.54
N THR A 230 50.82 26.47 18.18
CA THR A 230 51.63 26.66 16.96
C THR A 230 52.86 25.73 16.87
N PRO A 231 53.72 25.57 17.89
CA PRO A 231 54.82 24.62 17.84
C PRO A 231 54.43 23.18 18.22
N ALA A 232 53.16 22.90 18.48
CA ALA A 232 52.69 21.60 18.96
C ALA A 232 52.08 20.77 17.82
N GLY A 233 52.22 19.46 17.93
CA GLY A 233 51.64 18.56 16.94
C GLY A 233 51.98 17.10 17.15
N VAL A 234 51.57 16.31 16.17
CA VAL A 234 51.96 14.90 16.05
C VAL A 234 52.82 14.75 14.81
N LEU A 235 53.90 13.98 14.93
CA LEU A 235 54.69 13.50 13.81
C LEU A 235 54.62 11.98 13.79
N LEU A 236 54.42 11.41 12.62
CA LEU A 236 54.51 9.98 12.35
C LEU A 236 55.58 9.76 11.29
N GLN A 237 56.54 8.88 11.56
CA GLN A 237 57.61 8.53 10.62
C GLN A 237 57.52 7.04 10.30
N TRP A 238 57.45 6.70 9.02
CA TRP A 238 57.33 5.32 8.54
C TRP A 238 58.72 4.72 8.28
N TYR A 239 58.91 3.46 8.64
CA TYR A 239 60.16 2.75 8.46
C TYR A 239 59.97 1.37 7.83
N ASP A 240 60.96 0.94 7.05
CA ASP A 240 61.07 -0.44 6.59
C ASP A 240 61.66 -1.36 7.68
N SER A 241 61.72 -2.67 7.39
CA SER A 241 62.27 -3.67 8.32
C SER A 241 63.79 -3.53 8.57
N GLY A 242 64.51 -2.80 7.71
CA GLY A 242 65.93 -2.48 7.86
C GLY A 242 66.19 -1.16 8.62
N GLY A 243 65.15 -0.44 9.02
CA GLY A 243 65.25 0.87 9.67
C GLY A 243 65.47 2.06 8.72
N GLY A 244 65.26 1.86 7.41
CA GLY A 244 65.21 2.95 6.44
C GLY A 244 63.94 3.76 6.58
N SER A 245 64.05 5.10 6.57
CA SER A 245 62.90 6.00 6.62
C SER A 245 62.18 6.03 5.26
N LEU A 246 60.88 5.73 5.24
CA LEU A 246 60.05 5.66 4.05
C LEU A 246 59.23 6.93 3.79
N GLY A 247 58.96 7.71 4.84
CA GLY A 247 58.19 8.95 4.73
C GLY A 247 57.70 9.45 6.07
N THR A 248 57.08 10.63 6.08
CA THR A 248 56.53 11.24 7.28
C THR A 248 55.12 11.79 7.05
N ALA A 249 54.33 11.83 8.11
CA ALA A 249 53.03 12.48 8.17
C ALA A 249 52.94 13.30 9.45
N THR A 250 52.17 14.39 9.43
CA THR A 250 52.02 15.27 10.59
C THR A 250 50.59 15.71 10.81
N ILE A 251 50.29 16.07 12.06
CA ILE A 251 49.14 16.89 12.44
C ILE A 251 49.69 18.12 13.18
N ALA A 252 49.68 19.29 12.53
CA ALA A 252 50.12 20.54 13.13
C ALA A 252 48.95 21.26 13.83
N PHE A 253 48.90 21.23 15.17
CA PHE A 253 47.72 21.68 15.93
C PHE A 253 47.39 23.17 15.79
N GLY A 254 48.39 23.99 15.45
CA GLY A 254 48.22 25.43 15.25
C GLY A 254 47.68 25.83 13.88
N THR A 255 47.73 24.95 12.88
CA THR A 255 47.37 25.27 11.48
C THR A 255 46.35 24.30 10.87
N GLU A 256 46.26 23.08 11.39
CA GLU A 256 45.26 22.11 10.96
C GLU A 256 43.97 22.25 11.79
N ALA A 257 42.83 22.04 11.13
CA ALA A 257 41.55 22.02 11.80
C ALA A 257 41.43 20.76 12.67
N ASP A 258 40.79 20.89 13.82
CA ASP A 258 40.38 19.72 14.61
C ASP A 258 39.14 19.05 14.00
N ALA A 259 38.68 17.95 14.58
CA ALA A 259 37.51 17.19 14.14
C ALA A 259 36.19 17.98 14.20
N SER A 260 36.16 19.13 14.88
CA SER A 260 35.04 20.07 14.88
C SER A 260 35.16 21.15 13.78
N GLY A 261 36.24 21.14 13.01
CA GLY A 261 36.52 22.13 11.96
C GLY A 261 37.22 23.41 12.46
N LEU A 262 37.54 23.50 13.76
CA LEU A 262 38.14 24.70 14.33
C LEU A 262 39.66 24.73 14.09
N VAL A 263 40.17 25.87 13.61
CA VAL A 263 41.62 26.19 13.57
C VAL A 263 41.89 27.25 14.63
N SER A 264 42.60 26.90 15.70
CA SER A 264 42.94 27.85 16.78
C SER A 264 44.27 27.54 17.44
N THR A 265 45.09 28.57 17.63
CA THR A 265 46.38 28.45 18.33
C THR A 265 46.26 28.61 19.85
N LEU A 266 45.13 29.14 20.34
CA LEU A 266 44.95 29.57 21.74
C LEU A 266 43.75 28.92 22.46
N GLY A 267 42.99 28.04 21.80
CA GLY A 267 41.87 27.33 22.44
C GLY A 267 42.29 26.62 23.73
N THR A 268 41.47 26.70 24.79
CA THR A 268 41.71 26.09 26.12
C THR A 268 40.89 24.81 26.35
N GLY A 269 39.92 24.52 25.48
CA GLY A 269 39.12 23.30 25.54
C GLY A 269 39.86 22.07 25.03
N GLU A 270 39.29 20.89 25.29
CA GLU A 270 39.73 19.64 24.66
C GLU A 270 39.53 19.74 23.14
N ARG A 271 40.53 19.32 22.38
CA ARG A 271 40.53 19.29 20.91
C ARG A 271 40.91 17.89 20.45
N VAL A 272 40.17 17.39 19.46
CA VAL A 272 40.40 16.08 18.84
C VAL A 272 40.85 16.30 17.42
N PHE A 273 41.99 15.76 17.04
CA PHE A 273 42.49 15.80 15.67
C PHE A 273 42.50 14.40 15.11
N GLU A 274 42.09 14.26 13.85
CA GLU A 274 42.06 12.99 13.14
C GLU A 274 42.61 13.18 11.74
N LYS A 275 43.44 12.24 11.31
CA LYS A 275 43.99 12.23 9.96
C LYS A 275 44.08 10.81 9.44
N VAL A 276 43.46 10.57 8.30
CA VAL A 276 43.58 9.29 7.59
C VAL A 276 44.88 9.31 6.78
N LEU A 277 45.66 8.25 6.91
CA LEU A 277 46.98 8.09 6.32
C LEU A 277 47.08 6.72 5.65
N THR A 278 47.82 6.63 4.56
CA THR A 278 48.19 5.35 3.94
C THR A 278 49.66 5.10 4.22
N ALA A 279 49.99 3.94 4.80
CA ALA A 279 51.36 3.54 5.04
C ALA A 279 52.10 3.37 3.69
N PRO A 280 53.33 3.88 3.52
CA PRO A 280 54.13 3.64 2.32
C PRO A 280 54.36 2.15 2.05
N THR A 281 54.61 1.78 0.80
CA THR A 281 55.02 0.43 0.43
C THR A 281 56.28 0.02 1.20
N SER A 282 56.33 -1.24 1.65
CA SER A 282 57.40 -1.82 2.49
C SER A 282 57.44 -1.34 3.95
N THR A 283 56.40 -0.64 4.43
CA THR A 283 56.29 -0.27 5.85
C THR A 283 56.31 -1.53 6.73
N SER A 284 57.13 -1.49 7.78
CA SER A 284 57.20 -2.53 8.81
C SER A 284 56.84 -2.00 10.20
N TYR A 285 57.20 -0.74 10.49
CA TYR A 285 56.87 -0.07 11.75
C TYR A 285 56.82 1.45 11.54
N ALA A 286 56.34 2.18 12.54
CA ALA A 286 56.39 3.63 12.55
C ALA A 286 56.86 4.17 13.90
N LEU A 287 57.46 5.37 13.90
CA LEU A 287 57.71 6.15 15.09
C LEU A 287 56.66 7.24 15.21
N LEU A 288 55.86 7.17 16.27
CA LEU A 288 54.79 8.11 16.59
C LEU A 288 55.27 9.07 17.67
N TYR A 289 55.18 10.37 17.43
CA TYR A 289 55.69 11.41 18.32
C TYR A 289 54.57 12.31 18.84
N ALA A 290 54.47 12.44 20.16
CA ALA A 290 53.66 13.44 20.85
C ALA A 290 54.52 14.66 21.15
N MET A 291 54.32 15.78 20.44
CA MET A 291 55.20 16.95 20.54
C MET A 291 54.46 18.16 21.09
N ASN A 292 54.84 18.61 22.29
CA ASN A 292 54.39 19.90 22.82
C ASN A 292 55.08 21.07 22.13
N GLN A 293 56.35 20.89 21.76
CA GLN A 293 57.15 21.89 21.08
C GLN A 293 58.10 21.23 20.10
N PHE A 294 58.00 21.61 18.83
CA PHE A 294 58.97 21.29 17.83
C PHE A 294 59.10 22.46 16.85
N SER A 295 60.34 22.93 16.64
CA SER A 295 60.67 24.02 15.72
C SER A 295 60.17 23.79 14.28
N PHE A 296 59.89 22.53 13.91
CA PHE A 296 59.28 22.18 12.62
C PHE A 296 57.83 22.69 12.49
N PHE A 297 57.05 22.69 13.57
CA PHE A 297 55.66 23.17 13.56
C PHE A 297 55.56 24.68 13.75
N GLY A 298 56.53 25.28 14.45
CA GLY A 298 56.58 26.73 14.63
C GLY A 298 57.56 27.17 15.71
N SER A 299 57.49 28.46 16.07
CA SER A 299 58.40 29.05 17.06
C SER A 299 58.26 28.42 18.44
N THR A 300 59.38 28.00 19.04
CA THR A 300 59.46 27.42 20.39
C THR A 300 59.81 28.44 21.48
N ALA A 301 59.81 29.74 21.17
CA ALA A 301 60.31 30.77 22.08
C ALA A 301 59.56 30.86 23.43
N GLY A 302 58.24 30.66 23.44
CA GLY A 302 57.44 30.61 24.67
C GLY A 302 57.22 29.17 25.11
N GLY A 303 57.21 28.87 26.41
CA GLY A 303 56.93 27.50 26.93
C GLY A 303 55.49 27.03 26.67
N ASN A 304 55.29 25.71 26.65
CA ASN A 304 53.99 25.09 26.36
C ASN A 304 53.64 24.01 27.38
N THR A 305 52.38 23.99 27.81
CA THR A 305 51.84 22.93 28.67
C THR A 305 50.56 22.37 28.04
N ILE A 306 50.57 21.07 27.78
CA ILE A 306 49.47 20.34 27.14
C ILE A 306 49.17 19.10 27.97
N ASN A 307 47.89 18.85 28.22
CA ASN A 307 47.40 17.56 28.67
C ASN A 307 47.14 16.69 27.42
N TRP A 308 47.74 15.51 27.39
CA TRP A 308 47.51 14.50 26.36
C TRP A 308 46.53 13.46 26.88
N HIS A 309 45.39 13.38 26.21
CA HIS A 309 44.28 12.49 26.58
C HIS A 309 44.21 11.27 25.68
N GLU A 310 44.70 11.39 24.44
CA GLU A 310 44.74 10.30 23.47
C GLU A 310 45.82 10.60 22.43
N LEU A 311 46.59 9.60 22.05
CA LEU A 311 47.36 9.58 20.82
C LEU A 311 47.38 8.15 20.31
N ASP A 312 46.80 7.90 19.15
CA ASP A 312 46.55 6.56 18.64
C ASP A 312 46.77 6.49 17.13
N LEU A 313 47.19 5.31 16.64
CA LEU A 313 47.29 4.95 15.24
C LEU A 313 46.52 3.64 15.03
N VAL A 314 45.28 3.76 14.56
CA VAL A 314 44.36 2.63 14.42
C VAL A 314 44.30 2.21 12.96
N PRO A 315 44.45 0.91 12.63
CA PRO A 315 44.17 0.42 11.29
C PRO A 315 42.73 0.76 10.90
N SER A 316 42.56 1.51 9.81
CA SER A 316 41.26 1.69 9.19
C SER A 316 41.02 0.43 8.36
N SER A 317 40.08 -0.42 8.76
CA SER A 317 39.67 -1.53 7.90
C SER A 317 39.22 -0.95 6.55
N ASN A 318 39.78 -1.44 5.44
CA ASN A 318 39.50 -1.03 4.05
C ASN A 318 38.05 -1.33 3.58
N THR A 319 37.09 -1.35 4.51
CA THR A 319 35.66 -1.55 4.26
C THR A 319 34.83 -0.38 4.81
N GLU A 320 35.46 0.76 5.13
CA GLU A 320 34.70 1.94 5.56
C GLU A 320 34.12 2.66 4.35
N ALA A 321 33.00 2.15 3.85
CA ALA A 321 31.95 3.04 3.37
C ALA A 321 31.66 4.02 4.51
N LYS A 322 31.93 5.31 4.28
CA LYS A 322 31.70 6.34 5.29
C LYS A 322 30.35 6.97 5.03
N THR A 323 29.53 7.01 6.08
CA THR A 323 28.29 7.78 6.08
C THR A 323 28.50 9.02 6.95
N PHE A 324 28.16 10.19 6.42
CA PHE A 324 28.24 11.45 7.14
C PHE A 324 26.84 12.04 7.31
N ILE A 325 26.62 12.69 8.44
CA ILE A 325 25.49 13.59 8.65
C ILE A 325 26.07 15.00 8.74
N LEU A 326 25.92 15.78 7.67
CA LEU A 326 26.29 17.19 7.64
C LEU A 326 25.10 18.01 8.14
N GLN A 327 25.28 18.72 9.24
CA GLN A 327 24.27 19.57 9.85
C GLN A 327 24.81 21.00 9.93
N ASP A 328 24.15 21.92 9.24
CA ASP A 328 24.51 23.33 9.26
C ASP A 328 23.26 24.18 9.46
N ALA A 329 23.36 25.17 10.36
CA ALA A 329 22.41 26.25 10.48
C ALA A 329 23.17 27.58 10.53
N PHE A 330 22.93 28.46 9.55
CA PHE A 330 23.63 29.73 9.44
C PHE A 330 22.76 30.81 8.82
N ILE A 331 23.17 32.07 8.99
CA ILE A 331 22.59 33.19 8.24
C ILE A 331 23.44 33.38 6.99
N GLY A 332 22.83 33.20 5.82
CA GLY A 332 23.48 33.40 4.53
C GLY A 332 23.93 34.85 4.33
N SER A 333 24.80 35.07 3.35
CA SER A 333 25.25 36.42 2.96
C SER A 333 24.11 37.30 2.43
N ASP A 334 22.98 36.70 2.09
CA ASP A 334 21.71 37.33 1.72
C ASP A 334 20.81 37.65 2.94
N GLY A 335 21.27 37.36 4.15
CA GLY A 335 20.54 37.58 5.40
C GLY A 335 19.50 36.50 5.73
N LEU A 336 19.42 35.43 4.94
CA LEU A 336 18.43 34.39 5.14
C LEU A 336 18.93 33.34 6.14
N ALA A 337 18.07 32.95 7.09
CA ALA A 337 18.33 31.80 7.93
C ALA A 337 18.18 30.53 7.08
N ILE A 338 19.24 29.73 7.01
CA ILE A 338 19.30 28.48 6.27
C ILE A 338 19.55 27.36 7.26
N ALA A 339 18.69 26.34 7.23
CA ALA A 339 18.90 25.07 7.92
C ALA A 339 19.11 23.97 6.88
N LYS A 340 20.15 23.16 7.04
CA LYS A 340 20.49 22.08 6.10
C LYS A 340 20.86 20.81 6.85
N LEU A 341 20.31 19.69 6.39
CA LEU A 341 20.71 18.34 6.75
C LEU A 341 21.13 17.62 5.47
N THR A 342 22.28 16.97 5.45
CA THR A 342 22.68 16.12 4.31
C THR A 342 23.26 14.81 4.81
N LEU A 343 22.68 13.72 4.33
CA LEU A 343 23.21 12.38 4.46
C LEU A 343 24.07 12.10 3.23
N GLU A 344 25.34 11.76 3.43
CA GLU A 344 26.26 11.41 2.36
C GLU A 344 26.81 10.01 2.58
N ALA A 345 26.76 9.17 1.54
CA ALA A 345 27.47 7.90 1.47
C ALA A 345 28.54 8.00 0.38
N ALA A 346 29.81 7.87 0.78
CA ALA A 346 30.96 7.99 -0.11
C ALA A 346 31.87 6.77 0.01
N ALA A 347 32.38 6.31 -1.14
CA ALA A 347 33.43 5.31 -1.24
C ALA A 347 34.60 5.89 -2.07
N GLY A 348 35.84 5.54 -1.72
CA GLY A 348 37.02 6.04 -2.41
C GLY A 348 36.99 5.70 -3.90
N GLY A 349 37.01 6.73 -4.77
CA GLY A 349 37.00 6.58 -6.22
C GLY A 349 35.62 6.64 -6.90
N GLY A 350 34.52 6.69 -6.13
CA GLY A 350 33.16 6.86 -6.67
C GLY A 350 32.60 8.28 -6.46
N ASN A 351 31.53 8.61 -7.20
CA ASN A 351 30.72 9.79 -6.93
C ASN A 351 29.85 9.55 -5.67
N PRO A 352 29.86 10.44 -4.66
CA PRO A 352 29.06 10.26 -3.46
C PRO A 352 27.55 10.28 -3.75
N ALA A 353 26.80 9.41 -3.08
CA ALA A 353 25.34 9.46 -3.04
C ALA A 353 24.89 10.36 -1.86
N ARG A 354 23.96 11.28 -2.11
CA ARG A 354 23.50 12.26 -1.12
C ARG A 354 21.97 12.38 -1.07
N ILE A 355 21.45 12.52 0.14
CA ILE A 355 20.08 12.97 0.42
C ILE A 355 20.17 14.24 1.26
N GLY A 356 19.69 15.36 0.72
CA GLY A 356 19.73 16.66 1.36
C GLY A 356 18.35 17.22 1.64
N LEU A 357 18.13 17.72 2.86
CA LEU A 357 17.02 18.61 3.21
C LEU A 357 17.58 20.02 3.39
N ARG A 358 16.93 21.00 2.78
CA ARG A 358 17.25 22.42 2.97
C ARG A 358 15.98 23.16 3.28
N ASP A 359 16.02 23.98 4.32
CA ASP A 359 15.00 25.00 4.60
C ASP A 359 15.63 26.38 4.59
N SER A 360 14.91 27.34 4.04
CA SER A 360 15.30 28.75 4.02
C SER A 360 14.07 29.62 3.90
N SER A 361 14.19 30.92 4.19
CA SER A 361 13.09 31.87 3.96
C SER A 361 12.72 32.05 2.47
N GLY A 362 13.54 31.54 1.54
CA GLY A 362 13.23 31.43 0.12
C GLY A 362 12.48 30.16 -0.28
N GLY A 363 12.19 29.28 0.68
CA GLY A 363 11.53 27.98 0.49
C GLY A 363 12.39 26.80 0.94
N SER A 364 11.73 25.64 1.03
CA SER A 364 12.35 24.37 1.40
C SER A 364 12.53 23.46 0.18
N SER A 365 13.56 22.63 0.17
CA SER A 365 13.81 21.66 -0.89
C SER A 365 14.39 20.34 -0.37
N ILE A 366 14.14 19.28 -1.14
CA ILE A 366 14.75 17.97 -0.97
C ILE A 366 15.62 17.72 -2.21
N ALA A 367 16.89 17.37 -2.01
CA ALA A 367 17.83 17.04 -3.06
C ALA A 367 18.23 15.56 -2.96
N LEU A 368 18.08 14.82 -4.06
CA LEU A 368 18.58 13.46 -4.21
C LEU A 368 19.68 13.51 -5.25
N VAL A 369 20.88 13.05 -4.91
CA VAL A 369 22.04 13.06 -5.80
C VAL A 369 22.65 11.67 -5.80
N ALA A 370 22.62 11.00 -6.94
CA ALA A 370 23.28 9.73 -7.19
C ALA A 370 23.29 9.50 -8.71
N GLU A 371 24.18 8.64 -9.21
CA GLU A 371 24.18 8.25 -10.63
C GLU A 371 22.85 7.58 -11.04
N GLN A 372 22.25 6.85 -10.11
CA GLN A 372 20.93 6.24 -10.24
C GLN A 372 20.14 6.42 -8.95
N ILE A 373 18.88 6.87 -9.06
CA ILE A 373 17.93 6.99 -7.96
C ILE A 373 16.77 6.04 -8.22
N PHE A 374 16.65 5.02 -7.38
CA PHE A 374 15.61 3.99 -7.50
C PHE A 374 14.33 4.45 -6.79
N PHE A 375 13.20 4.38 -7.48
CA PHE A 375 11.85 4.64 -6.95
C PHE A 375 11.06 3.34 -6.76
N GLY A 376 11.75 2.21 -6.62
CA GLY A 376 11.20 0.86 -6.55
C GLY A 376 12.20 -0.15 -7.14
N SER A 377 11.76 -1.38 -7.39
CA SER A 377 12.58 -2.41 -8.06
C SER A 377 12.78 -2.15 -9.55
N GLU A 378 11.88 -1.38 -10.17
CA GLU A 378 11.74 -1.30 -11.63
C GLU A 378 11.91 0.12 -12.17
N THR A 379 11.67 1.16 -11.35
CA THR A 379 11.73 2.56 -11.76
C THR A 379 13.02 3.22 -11.29
N VAL A 380 13.75 3.83 -12.22
CA VAL A 380 15.04 4.47 -11.96
C VAL A 380 15.11 5.84 -12.64
N PHE A 381 15.54 6.85 -11.90
CA PHE A 381 16.07 8.08 -12.48
C PHE A 381 17.58 7.92 -12.68
N GLU A 382 18.05 8.13 -13.89
CA GLU A 382 19.47 8.11 -14.22
C GLU A 382 19.97 9.51 -14.55
N ASP A 383 21.09 9.88 -13.95
CA ASP A 383 21.63 11.25 -14.01
C ASP A 383 22.51 11.49 -15.25
N THR A 384 22.85 10.44 -16.02
CA THR A 384 23.71 10.59 -17.21
C THR A 384 23.02 11.45 -18.27
N TYR A 385 21.72 11.23 -18.47
CA TYR A 385 20.90 12.01 -19.40
C TYR A 385 19.62 12.55 -18.77
N ASN A 386 19.51 12.54 -17.44
CA ASN A 386 18.36 13.04 -16.69
C ASN A 386 17.04 12.37 -17.09
N THR A 387 17.07 11.08 -17.41
CA THR A 387 15.87 10.34 -17.81
C THR A 387 15.31 9.53 -16.66
N LEU A 388 14.00 9.31 -16.70
CA LEU A 388 13.33 8.34 -15.85
C LEU A 388 12.92 7.15 -16.71
N TYR A 389 13.20 5.93 -16.25
CA TYR A 389 12.72 4.73 -16.91
C TYR A 389 12.09 3.74 -15.94
N THR A 390 11.23 2.86 -16.47
CA THR A 390 10.59 1.75 -15.75
C THR A 390 10.61 0.51 -16.62
N GLU A 391 11.15 -0.59 -16.10
CA GLU A 391 11.12 -1.91 -16.73
C GLU A 391 9.93 -2.70 -16.19
N ASP A 392 9.03 -3.19 -17.05
CA ASP A 392 7.75 -3.77 -16.62
C ASP A 392 7.84 -5.25 -16.19
N GLY A 393 9.05 -5.82 -16.14
CA GLY A 393 9.30 -7.24 -15.90
C GLY A 393 8.78 -8.19 -17.00
N GLY A 394 8.11 -7.66 -18.02
CA GLY A 394 7.52 -8.38 -19.15
C GLY A 394 8.34 -8.29 -20.44
N GLY A 395 9.54 -7.69 -20.39
CA GLY A 395 10.42 -7.51 -21.54
C GLY A 395 10.32 -6.13 -22.19
N TYR A 396 9.66 -5.15 -21.56
CA TYR A 396 9.53 -3.79 -22.09
C TYR A 396 10.01 -2.74 -21.09
N ARG A 397 10.41 -1.58 -21.62
CA ARG A 397 10.85 -0.40 -20.88
C ARG A 397 10.12 0.84 -21.36
N LEU A 398 9.55 1.59 -20.43
CA LEU A 398 9.12 2.98 -20.63
C LEU A 398 10.26 3.91 -20.20
N ARG A 399 10.65 4.86 -21.04
CA ARG A 399 11.64 5.90 -20.71
C ARG A 399 11.11 7.27 -21.10
N ILE A 400 11.35 8.26 -20.25
CA ILE A 400 10.81 9.62 -20.39
C ILE A 400 11.82 10.69 -19.98
N LEU A 401 11.46 11.96 -20.20
CA LEU A 401 12.18 13.21 -19.86
C LEU A 401 13.31 13.61 -20.81
N GLY A 402 13.96 12.68 -21.51
CA GLY A 402 15.01 12.97 -22.49
C GLY A 402 16.18 13.83 -21.95
N PRO A 403 17.22 14.09 -22.76
CA PRO A 403 17.41 13.66 -24.14
C PRO A 403 17.76 12.16 -24.27
N PHE A 404 17.42 11.57 -25.43
CA PHE A 404 17.81 10.21 -25.77
C PHE A 404 19.01 10.26 -26.72
N PRO A 405 20.18 9.69 -26.37
CA PRO A 405 21.41 9.90 -27.14
C PRO A 405 21.34 9.43 -28.60
N ALA A 406 20.71 8.29 -28.86
CA ALA A 406 20.57 7.75 -30.22
C ALA A 406 19.50 8.47 -31.06
N SER A 407 18.56 9.18 -30.44
CA SER A 407 17.52 9.95 -31.11
C SER A 407 17.19 11.17 -30.24
N GLY A 408 18.01 12.22 -30.38
CA GLY A 408 17.96 13.41 -29.51
C GLY A 408 16.65 14.21 -29.60
N ASP A 409 15.76 13.83 -30.50
CA ASP A 409 14.41 14.37 -30.66
C ASP A 409 13.33 13.56 -29.92
N LEU A 410 13.66 12.51 -29.19
CA LEU A 410 12.70 11.77 -28.37
C LEU A 410 12.40 12.46 -27.03
N VAL A 411 11.15 12.37 -26.60
CA VAL A 411 10.64 12.82 -25.29
C VAL A 411 10.14 11.64 -24.47
N ILE A 412 9.47 10.69 -25.12
CA ILE A 412 8.98 9.43 -24.54
C ILE A 412 9.35 8.30 -25.49
N TRP A 413 9.76 7.18 -24.92
CA TRP A 413 10.01 5.94 -25.66
C TRP A 413 9.48 4.75 -24.89
N TYR A 414 8.83 3.84 -25.59
CA TYR A 414 8.37 2.56 -25.07
C TYR A 414 8.73 1.45 -26.06
N GLY A 415 9.45 0.43 -25.60
CA GLY A 415 9.93 -0.65 -26.45
C GLY A 415 10.59 -1.78 -25.65
N ALA A 416 11.17 -2.75 -26.34
CA ALA A 416 11.73 -3.93 -25.69
C ALA A 416 12.94 -3.56 -24.81
N ASP A 417 13.04 -4.13 -23.61
CA ASP A 417 14.14 -3.91 -22.66
C ASP A 417 15.51 -4.37 -23.19
N SER A 418 15.50 -5.33 -24.12
CA SER A 418 16.67 -5.79 -24.89
C SER A 418 17.33 -4.69 -25.72
N VAL A 419 16.63 -3.58 -26.01
CA VAL A 419 17.26 -2.38 -26.58
C VAL A 419 18.11 -1.76 -25.48
N ALA A 420 19.43 -1.72 -25.69
CA ALA A 420 20.34 -1.14 -24.71
C ALA A 420 19.94 0.30 -24.35
N LEU A 421 20.06 0.63 -23.06
CA LEU A 421 19.82 2.00 -22.59
C LEU A 421 20.70 2.97 -23.39
N ASN A 422 20.14 4.11 -23.80
CA ASN A 422 20.73 5.13 -24.66
C ASN A 422 20.82 4.79 -26.16
N SER A 423 20.34 3.62 -26.57
CA SER A 423 20.23 3.22 -27.98
C SER A 423 18.80 3.35 -28.53
N GLU A 424 17.90 3.97 -27.78
CA GLU A 424 16.50 4.11 -28.17
C GLU A 424 16.33 5.09 -29.34
N THR A 425 15.54 4.66 -30.32
CA THR A 425 15.17 5.44 -31.50
C THR A 425 13.69 5.25 -31.79
N LYS A 426 13.12 6.12 -32.63
CA LYS A 426 11.73 5.96 -33.09
C LYS A 426 11.50 4.57 -33.70
N THR A 427 12.46 4.08 -34.49
CA THR A 427 12.36 2.83 -35.24
C THR A 427 12.40 1.58 -34.37
N ASN A 428 13.20 1.56 -33.29
CA ASN A 428 13.32 0.39 -32.42
C ASN A 428 12.36 0.43 -31.21
N GLY A 429 11.58 1.51 -31.07
CA GLY A 429 10.47 1.58 -30.13
C GLY A 429 9.20 0.97 -30.70
N VAL A 430 8.37 0.42 -29.81
CA VAL A 430 6.97 0.12 -30.15
C VAL A 430 6.18 1.43 -30.27
N PHE A 431 6.45 2.37 -29.37
CA PHE A 431 5.80 3.66 -29.28
C PHE A 431 6.81 4.74 -28.92
N ALA A 432 6.73 5.91 -29.54
CA ALA A 432 7.57 7.05 -29.20
C ALA A 432 6.86 8.39 -29.41
N LEU A 433 7.16 9.37 -28.55
CA LEU A 433 6.78 10.78 -28.71
C LEU A 433 8.04 11.59 -28.95
N ALA A 434 8.07 12.39 -30.00
CA ALA A 434 9.20 13.26 -30.31
C ALA A 434 8.92 14.74 -30.00
N THR A 435 9.98 15.54 -30.01
CA THR A 435 9.96 16.99 -29.73
C THR A 435 9.19 17.80 -30.77
N ASP A 436 8.94 17.23 -31.96
CA ASP A 436 8.06 17.79 -32.98
C ASP A 436 6.55 17.60 -32.67
N GLY A 437 6.23 16.97 -31.54
CA GLY A 437 4.86 16.71 -31.08
C GLY A 437 4.20 15.50 -31.75
N LYS A 438 4.93 14.74 -32.57
CA LYS A 438 4.40 13.60 -33.31
C LYS A 438 4.56 12.30 -32.53
N VAL A 439 3.58 11.42 -32.70
CA VAL A 439 3.56 10.07 -32.13
C VAL A 439 3.97 9.07 -33.21
N TYR A 440 4.88 8.18 -32.85
CA TYR A 440 5.43 7.16 -33.73
C TYR A 440 5.10 5.76 -33.23
N PHE A 441 4.75 4.87 -34.15
CA PHE A 441 4.71 3.42 -33.94
C PHE A 441 5.76 2.77 -34.86
N GLY A 442 6.92 2.42 -34.28
CA GLY A 442 8.13 2.16 -35.05
C GLY A 442 8.51 3.36 -35.91
N SER A 443 8.83 3.14 -37.19
CA SER A 443 9.20 4.22 -38.12
C SER A 443 8.03 5.07 -38.64
N ASN A 444 6.77 4.71 -38.32
CA ASN A 444 5.60 5.36 -38.89
C ASN A 444 5.08 6.48 -37.97
N ASP A 445 4.88 7.67 -38.54
CA ASP A 445 4.24 8.81 -37.89
C ASP A 445 2.71 8.68 -37.95
N LEU A 446 2.06 8.65 -36.78
CA LEU A 446 0.61 8.51 -36.65
C LEU A 446 -0.14 9.85 -36.85
N SER A 447 0.56 10.99 -36.85
CA SER A 447 -0.07 12.30 -37.11
C SER A 447 -0.61 12.43 -38.54
N ASN A 448 -0.27 11.50 -39.44
CA ASN A 448 -0.85 11.40 -40.78
C ASN A 448 -2.32 10.92 -40.81
N GLU A 449 -2.88 10.39 -39.73
CA GLU A 449 -4.33 10.06 -39.71
C GLU A 449 -5.23 11.29 -39.52
N VAL A 450 -4.71 12.40 -38.99
CA VAL A 450 -5.43 13.68 -38.90
C VAL A 450 -5.42 14.43 -40.26
N GLY A 451 -4.61 13.97 -41.23
CA GLY A 451 -4.55 14.47 -42.60
C GLY A 451 -5.16 13.53 -43.66
N GLY A 452 -5.70 12.37 -43.27
CA GLY A 452 -6.28 11.41 -44.22
C GLY A 452 -7.47 12.00 -44.99
N MET A 453 -7.66 11.53 -46.23
CA MET A 453 -8.75 11.95 -47.13
C MET A 453 -10.06 12.15 -46.35
N SER A 454 -10.73 13.29 -46.51
CA SER A 454 -12.00 13.59 -45.86
C SER A 454 -13.11 13.75 -46.90
N LEU A 455 -14.29 13.21 -46.60
CA LEU A 455 -15.43 13.16 -47.51
C LEU A 455 -16.58 13.97 -46.94
N ALA A 456 -17.01 14.99 -47.68
CA ALA A 456 -18.29 15.65 -47.47
C ALA A 456 -19.27 15.15 -48.53
N MET A 457 -20.45 14.72 -48.10
CA MET A 457 -21.50 14.26 -49.01
C MET A 457 -22.77 15.04 -48.80
N THR A 458 -23.41 15.40 -49.91
CA THR A 458 -24.71 16.08 -49.90
C THR A 458 -25.71 15.23 -50.66
N GLY A 459 -26.76 14.79 -49.95
CA GLY A 459 -27.94 14.14 -50.52
C GLY A 459 -29.12 15.11 -50.63
N GLY A 460 -30.05 14.82 -51.54
CA GLY A 460 -31.24 15.63 -51.78
C GLY A 460 -32.55 14.87 -51.52
N PHE A 461 -33.59 15.62 -51.18
CA PHE A 461 -34.98 15.16 -51.17
C PHE A 461 -35.60 15.47 -52.54
N TYR A 462 -36.16 14.47 -53.19
CA TYR A 462 -36.73 14.60 -54.54
C TYR A 462 -38.21 14.27 -54.50
N SER A 463 -39.05 15.06 -55.16
CA SER A 463 -40.49 14.86 -55.12
C SER A 463 -41.14 15.02 -56.49
N GLY A 464 -42.13 14.19 -56.80
CA GLY A 464 -42.88 14.25 -58.05
C GLY A 464 -44.12 13.35 -58.04
N ALA A 465 -44.98 13.54 -59.03
CA ALA A 465 -46.25 12.81 -59.14
C ALA A 465 -46.05 11.33 -59.49
N SER A 466 -46.89 10.44 -58.96
CA SER A 466 -46.84 9.00 -59.28
C SER A 466 -46.98 8.76 -60.78
N GLY A 467 -46.11 7.91 -61.35
CA GLY A 467 -46.17 7.54 -62.77
C GLY A 467 -45.60 8.55 -63.78
N SER A 468 -44.94 9.61 -63.30
CA SER A 468 -44.35 10.67 -64.16
C SER A 468 -42.96 10.34 -64.75
N GLY A 469 -42.48 9.10 -64.59
CA GLY A 469 -41.17 8.63 -65.06
C GLY A 469 -40.05 8.75 -64.01
N LYS A 470 -38.79 8.64 -64.45
CA LYS A 470 -37.62 8.64 -63.56
C LYS A 470 -37.41 10.00 -62.89
N LEU A 471 -37.57 10.06 -61.58
CA LEU A 471 -37.13 11.22 -60.80
C LEU A 471 -35.61 11.20 -60.66
N THR A 472 -34.99 12.33 -60.94
CA THR A 472 -33.54 12.49 -60.96
C THR A 472 -33.10 13.49 -59.89
N GLY A 473 -32.03 13.18 -59.18
CA GLY A 473 -31.52 14.00 -58.10
C GLY A 473 -30.00 14.05 -58.02
N ASN A 474 -29.42 15.22 -57.76
CA ASN A 474 -27.97 15.40 -57.72
C ASN A 474 -27.36 14.92 -56.40
N LEU A 475 -26.33 14.10 -56.47
CA LEU A 475 -25.49 13.72 -55.34
C LEU A 475 -24.07 14.21 -55.59
N ASN A 476 -23.48 14.80 -54.56
CA ASN A 476 -22.12 15.30 -54.58
C ASN A 476 -21.31 14.60 -53.50
N CYS A 477 -20.10 14.19 -53.86
CA CYS A 477 -19.07 13.75 -52.94
C CYS A 477 -17.84 14.64 -53.17
N THR A 478 -17.49 15.42 -52.15
CA THR A 478 -16.31 16.27 -52.18
C THR A 478 -15.25 15.62 -51.32
N ALA A 479 -14.17 15.19 -51.96
CA ALA A 479 -12.98 14.72 -51.28
C ALA A 479 -12.00 15.88 -51.06
N THR A 480 -11.49 15.98 -49.84
CA THR A 480 -10.45 16.95 -49.44
C THR A 480 -9.26 16.18 -48.86
N ASN A 481 -8.08 16.80 -48.86
CA ASN A 481 -6.82 16.17 -48.45
C ASN A 481 -6.45 14.91 -49.25
N THR A 482 -6.71 14.92 -50.56
CA THR A 482 -6.36 13.82 -51.46
C THR A 482 -4.95 13.97 -52.02
N THR A 483 -4.25 12.84 -52.22
CA THR A 483 -2.93 12.80 -52.84
C THR A 483 -2.99 12.12 -54.22
N GLY A 484 -2.61 12.84 -55.26
CA GLY A 484 -2.58 12.33 -56.64
C GLY A 484 -3.96 12.29 -57.31
N THR A 485 -4.12 11.41 -58.30
CA THR A 485 -5.37 11.23 -59.05
C THR A 485 -6.44 10.59 -58.16
N VAL A 486 -7.63 11.18 -58.16
CA VAL A 486 -8.78 10.72 -57.36
C VAL A 486 -9.79 10.01 -58.27
N SER A 487 -10.26 8.84 -57.83
CA SER A 487 -11.32 8.08 -58.48
C SER A 487 -12.54 7.96 -57.57
N TYR A 488 -13.74 7.89 -58.17
CA TYR A 488 -15.00 7.83 -57.46
C TYR A 488 -15.77 6.59 -57.89
N LEU A 489 -16.59 6.04 -56.99
CA LEU A 489 -17.55 4.98 -57.30
C LEU A 489 -18.82 5.15 -56.46
N TRP A 490 -19.95 5.31 -57.14
CA TRP A 490 -21.27 5.42 -56.50
C TRP A 490 -22.03 4.11 -56.47
N THR A 491 -22.57 3.78 -55.30
CA THR A 491 -23.47 2.64 -55.09
C THR A 491 -24.71 3.09 -54.31
N CYS A 492 -25.79 2.31 -54.37
CA CYS A 492 -27.03 2.61 -53.66
C CYS A 492 -27.55 1.34 -52.96
N SER A 493 -28.16 1.51 -51.78
CA SER A 493 -28.82 0.41 -51.08
C SER A 493 -30.10 -0.09 -51.79
N ASP A 494 -30.71 0.73 -52.65
CA ASP A 494 -31.85 0.34 -53.46
C ASP A 494 -31.39 -0.01 -54.88
N PRO A 495 -31.54 -1.28 -55.32
CA PRO A 495 -31.10 -1.72 -56.65
C PRO A 495 -31.89 -1.09 -57.80
N ALA A 496 -33.05 -0.49 -57.54
CA ALA A 496 -33.82 0.24 -58.55
C ALA A 496 -33.26 1.64 -58.85
N VAL A 497 -32.29 2.11 -58.07
CA VAL A 497 -31.63 3.40 -58.28
C VAL A 497 -30.45 3.24 -59.23
N SER A 498 -30.46 3.98 -60.34
CA SER A 498 -29.34 4.06 -61.29
C SER A 498 -28.63 5.41 -61.20
N PHE A 499 -27.32 5.44 -61.45
CA PHE A 499 -26.52 6.68 -61.48
C PHE A 499 -26.14 7.06 -62.90
N THR A 500 -26.24 8.34 -63.25
CA THR A 500 -25.89 8.82 -64.60
C THR A 500 -24.38 8.95 -64.83
N ALA A 501 -23.60 9.15 -63.76
CA ALA A 501 -22.15 9.25 -63.81
C ALA A 501 -21.54 8.56 -62.56
N PRO A 502 -21.56 7.22 -62.51
CA PRO A 502 -21.20 6.47 -61.29
C PRO A 502 -19.74 6.62 -60.87
N THR A 503 -18.87 7.17 -61.71
CA THR A 503 -17.43 7.33 -61.46
C THR A 503 -16.98 8.78 -61.30
N SER A 504 -17.91 9.71 -61.10
CA SER A 504 -17.63 11.15 -60.96
C SER A 504 -17.91 11.65 -59.55
N ALA A 505 -17.24 12.73 -59.13
CA ALA A 505 -17.48 13.41 -57.85
C ALA A 505 -18.94 13.88 -57.70
N THR A 506 -19.57 14.27 -58.81
CA THR A 506 -20.99 14.59 -58.90
C THR A 506 -21.68 13.59 -59.81
N THR A 507 -22.81 13.04 -59.34
CA THR A 507 -23.66 12.14 -60.12
C THR A 507 -25.14 12.48 -59.94
N LYS A 508 -26.00 11.89 -60.76
CA LYS A 508 -27.44 11.96 -60.54
C LYS A 508 -28.00 10.57 -60.26
N ALA A 509 -28.69 10.43 -59.12
CA ALA A 509 -29.43 9.24 -58.76
C ALA A 509 -30.82 9.29 -59.40
N GLN A 510 -31.23 8.21 -60.05
CA GLN A 510 -32.47 8.12 -60.82
C GLN A 510 -33.28 6.90 -60.41
N ARG A 511 -34.59 7.07 -60.22
CA ARG A 511 -35.51 5.99 -59.88
C ARG A 511 -36.92 6.26 -60.40
N ASP A 512 -37.60 5.24 -60.88
CA ASP A 512 -39.04 5.30 -61.13
C ASP A 512 -39.80 5.22 -59.80
N ILE A 513 -40.70 6.18 -59.56
CA ILE A 513 -41.44 6.27 -58.29
C ILE A 513 -42.90 5.86 -58.44
N THR A 514 -43.27 4.78 -57.78
CA THR A 514 -44.67 4.33 -57.59
C THR A 514 -45.14 4.49 -56.14
N SER A 515 -44.21 4.76 -55.22
CA SER A 515 -44.41 5.04 -53.80
C SER A 515 -43.21 5.81 -53.23
N THR A 516 -43.35 6.42 -52.05
CA THR A 516 -42.26 7.11 -51.36
C THR A 516 -41.19 6.12 -50.90
N VAL A 517 -39.94 6.34 -51.29
CA VAL A 517 -38.80 5.46 -50.99
C VAL A 517 -37.62 6.25 -50.46
N THR A 518 -36.93 5.66 -49.48
CA THR A 518 -35.69 6.18 -48.92
C THR A 518 -34.58 5.17 -49.16
N ALA A 519 -33.49 5.59 -49.78
CA ALA A 519 -32.31 4.77 -49.99
C ALA A 519 -31.05 5.50 -49.51
N VAL A 520 -29.98 4.75 -49.28
CA VAL A 520 -28.68 5.31 -48.91
C VAL A 520 -27.76 5.18 -50.11
N ALA A 521 -27.34 6.32 -50.65
CA ALA A 521 -26.29 6.37 -51.65
C ALA A 521 -24.93 6.45 -50.95
N ARG A 522 -23.96 5.70 -51.46
CA ARG A 522 -22.60 5.68 -50.93
C ARG A 522 -21.61 6.01 -52.03
N CYS A 523 -20.57 6.76 -51.69
CA CYS A 523 -19.49 7.09 -52.59
C CYS A 523 -18.18 6.58 -52.00
N LEU A 524 -17.52 5.68 -52.71
CA LEU A 524 -16.15 5.28 -52.42
C LEU A 524 -15.22 6.18 -53.22
N VAL A 525 -14.30 6.84 -52.53
CA VAL A 525 -13.27 7.68 -53.14
C VAL A 525 -11.92 7.02 -52.89
N THR A 526 -11.12 6.88 -53.94
CA THR A 526 -9.78 6.27 -53.86
C THR A 526 -8.74 7.16 -54.50
N ASP A 527 -7.63 7.36 -53.80
CA ASP A 527 -6.44 8.04 -54.31
C ASP A 527 -5.18 7.19 -54.06
N SER A 528 -3.99 7.78 -54.22
CA SER A 528 -2.72 7.05 -54.02
C SER A 528 -2.42 6.68 -52.56
N SER A 529 -3.12 7.27 -51.59
CA SER A 529 -2.97 7.03 -50.15
C SER A 529 -3.94 5.98 -49.60
N GLY A 530 -5.00 5.64 -50.33
CA GLY A 530 -5.98 4.63 -49.96
C GLY A 530 -7.40 4.96 -50.40
N SER A 531 -8.37 4.24 -49.83
CA SER A 531 -9.80 4.42 -50.13
C SER A 531 -10.58 4.86 -48.88
N LYS A 532 -11.56 5.75 -49.06
CA LYS A 532 -12.52 6.13 -48.01
C LYS A 532 -13.94 6.11 -48.57
N GLU A 533 -14.89 5.71 -47.74
CA GLU A 533 -16.31 5.64 -48.11
C GLU A 533 -17.09 6.68 -47.31
N GLY A 534 -17.96 7.42 -48.00
CA GLY A 534 -18.99 8.25 -47.38
C GLY A 534 -20.38 7.74 -47.74
N SER A 535 -21.39 8.15 -46.97
CA SER A 535 -22.79 7.90 -47.32
C SER A 535 -23.67 9.15 -47.17
N ALA A 536 -24.69 9.25 -48.02
CA ALA A 536 -25.74 10.26 -47.94
C ALA A 536 -27.10 9.61 -48.16
N GLN A 537 -28.11 10.08 -47.43
CA GLN A 537 -29.48 9.63 -47.64
C GLN A 537 -30.08 10.33 -48.87
N ALA A 538 -30.68 9.54 -49.75
CA ALA A 538 -31.47 10.02 -50.87
C ALA A 538 -32.92 9.58 -50.65
N ARG A 539 -33.85 10.54 -50.68
CA ARG A 539 -35.27 10.26 -50.45
C ARG A 539 -36.09 10.74 -51.63
N TRP A 540 -36.89 9.85 -52.19
CA TRP A 540 -37.86 10.16 -53.24
C TRP A 540 -39.27 10.08 -52.65
N THR A 541 -40.00 11.17 -52.72
CA THR A 541 -41.36 11.30 -52.18
C THR A 541 -42.36 11.41 -53.33
N VAL A 542 -43.39 10.57 -53.34
CA VAL A 542 -44.53 10.74 -54.25
C VAL A 542 -45.43 11.83 -53.68
N ILE A 543 -45.72 12.86 -54.47
CA ILE A 543 -46.72 13.90 -54.14
C ILE A 543 -48.06 13.51 -54.73
#